data_AF-A0A656QEK6-F1
#
_entry.id   AF-A0A656QEK6-F1
#
_cell.length_a   1.000
_cell.length_b   1.000
_cell.length_c   1.000
_cell.angle_alpha   90.00
_cell.angle_beta   90.00
_cell.angle_gamma   90.00
#
_symmetry.space_group_name_H-M   'P 1'
#
loop_
_entity.id
_entity.type
_entity.pdbx_description
1 polymer ?
#
loop_
_entity_poly.entity_id
_entity_poly.type
_entity_poly.pdbx_seq_one_letter_code
_entity_poly.pdbx_strand_id
1 'polypeptide(L)'
;MSKQDVTEKKPRGRRPALSTAEKIADMEKQLAALREQARREERENVEKNRKAIFDLFKSERLDVISVDEWKKVVPQVKALLGVQASGESPARTPDSAKEASPAQAQAA
;
A
#
# COMPACT_ATOMS: atom_id res chain seq x y z
N MET A 1 -40.53 -25.66 62.28
CA MET A 1 -41.01 -25.59 60.87
C MET A 1 -39.92 -24.92 60.04
N SER A 2 -39.12 -25.73 59.34
CA SER A 2 -38.00 -25.27 58.53
C SER A 2 -38.52 -24.72 57.20
N LYS A 3 -38.28 -23.43 56.93
CA LYS A 3 -38.52 -22.83 55.62
C LYS A 3 -37.20 -22.89 54.84
N GLN A 4 -37.11 -23.82 53.90
CA GLN A 4 -36.07 -23.83 52.88
C GLN A 4 -36.51 -22.85 51.78
N ASP A 5 -35.84 -21.71 51.68
CA ASP A 5 -35.91 -20.87 50.49
C ASP A 5 -34.99 -21.46 49.42
N VAL A 6 -35.60 -22.10 48.42
CA VAL A 6 -34.91 -22.58 47.22
C VAL A 6 -34.64 -21.37 46.33
N THR A 7 -33.43 -20.83 46.40
CA THR A 7 -32.98 -19.82 45.43
C THR A 7 -32.71 -20.49 44.08
N GLU A 8 -33.69 -20.41 43.18
CA GLU A 8 -33.54 -20.82 41.79
C GLU A 8 -32.50 -19.93 41.07
N LYS A 9 -31.34 -20.50 40.75
CA LYS A 9 -30.33 -19.84 39.92
C LYS A 9 -30.81 -19.82 38.47
N LYS A 10 -31.24 -18.64 38.01
CA LYS A 10 -31.56 -18.36 36.59
C LYS A 10 -30.39 -18.79 35.69
N PRO A 11 -30.62 -19.51 34.58
CA PRO A 11 -29.54 -19.97 33.71
C PRO A 11 -28.86 -18.75 33.09
N ARG A 12 -27.53 -18.69 33.21
CA ARG A 12 -26.70 -17.68 32.55
C ARG A 12 -26.79 -17.89 31.05
N GLY A 13 -27.74 -17.21 30.42
CA GLY A 13 -27.91 -17.16 28.98
C GLY A 13 -26.60 -16.75 28.33
N ARG A 14 -26.03 -17.68 27.56
CA ARG A 14 -24.94 -17.44 26.62
C ARG A 14 -25.34 -16.22 25.80
N ARG A 15 -24.52 -15.15 25.78
CA ARG A 15 -24.76 -13.96 24.94
C ARG A 15 -25.13 -14.45 23.53
N PRO A 16 -26.19 -13.91 22.90
CA PRO A 16 -26.51 -14.24 21.52
C PRO A 16 -25.24 -14.11 20.68
N ALA A 17 -24.95 -15.11 19.85
CA ALA A 17 -23.90 -14.97 18.86
C ALA A 17 -24.17 -13.65 18.11
N LEU A 18 -23.14 -12.78 18.02
CA LEU A 18 -23.23 -11.47 17.35
C LEU A 18 -24.12 -11.62 16.12
N SER A 19 -25.14 -10.77 16.04
CA SER A 19 -26.08 -10.82 14.92
C SER A 19 -25.28 -10.73 13.62
N THR A 20 -25.73 -11.39 12.57
CA THR A 20 -25.03 -11.35 11.27
C THR A 20 -24.74 -9.90 10.83
N ALA A 21 -25.63 -8.96 11.16
CA ALA A 21 -25.43 -7.53 10.94
C ALA A 21 -24.27 -6.92 11.74
N GLU A 22 -24.09 -7.28 13.01
CA GLU A 22 -22.96 -6.81 13.84
C GLU A 22 -21.65 -7.38 13.32
N LYS A 23 -21.63 -8.65 12.88
CA LYS A 23 -20.45 -9.25 12.24
C LYS A 23 -20.08 -8.54 10.94
N ILE A 24 -21.08 -8.16 10.13
CA ILE A 24 -20.85 -7.38 8.90
C ILE A 24 -20.20 -6.04 9.25
N ALA A 25 -20.75 -5.31 10.23
CA ALA A 25 -20.21 -4.01 10.64
C ALA A 25 -18.77 -4.12 11.19
N ASP A 26 -18.46 -5.16 11.97
CA ASP A 26 -17.11 -5.41 12.47
C ASP A 26 -16.12 -5.72 11.35
N MET A 27 -16.53 -6.53 10.36
CA MET A 27 -15.70 -6.84 9.19
C MET A 27 -15.47 -5.61 8.31
N GLU A 28 -16.48 -4.77 8.10
CA GLU A 28 -16.33 -3.51 7.37
C GLU A 28 -15.35 -2.56 8.05
N LYS A 29 -15.41 -2.47 9.39
CA LYS A 29 -14.47 -1.68 10.18
C LYS A 29 -13.04 -2.22 10.08
N GLN A 30 -12.86 -3.54 10.14
CA GLN A 30 -11.56 -4.17 9.95
C GLN A 30 -11.01 -3.94 8.55
N LEU A 31 -11.85 -4.04 7.53
CA LEU A 31 -11.48 -3.78 6.15
C LEU A 31 -11.06 -2.32 5.95
N ALA A 32 -11.78 -1.36 6.54
CA ALA A 32 -11.40 0.04 6.51
C ALA A 32 -10.03 0.28 7.19
N ALA A 33 -9.78 -0.35 8.34
CA ALA A 33 -8.51 -0.26 9.05
C ALA A 33 -7.34 -0.85 8.23
N LEU A 34 -7.53 -2.02 7.62
CA LEU A 34 -6.53 -2.67 6.77
C LEU A 34 -6.22 -1.84 5.52
N ARG A 35 -7.24 -1.22 4.90
CA ARG A 35 -7.04 -0.29 3.78
C ARG A 35 -6.23 0.95 4.17
N GLU A 36 -6.49 1.51 5.36
CA GLU A 36 -5.70 2.64 5.87
C GLU A 36 -4.26 2.22 6.16
N GLN A 37 -4.07 1.04 6.77
CA GLN A 37 -2.75 0.50 7.05
C GLN A 37 -1.94 0.28 5.77
N ALA A 38 -2.54 -0.32 4.74
CA ALA A 38 -1.90 -0.51 3.43
C ALA A 38 -1.47 0.83 2.81
N ARG A 39 -2.33 1.86 2.86
CA ARG A 39 -1.97 3.21 2.38
C ARG A 39 -0.83 3.84 3.18
N ARG A 40 -0.77 3.61 4.49
CA ARG A 40 0.33 4.10 5.34
C ARG A 40 1.64 3.38 5.02
N GLU A 41 1.62 2.06 4.92
CA GLU A 41 2.79 1.24 4.61
C GLU A 41 3.36 1.57 3.23
N GLU A 42 2.50 1.80 2.23
CA GLU A 42 2.92 2.25 0.91
C GLU A 42 3.66 3.59 0.98
N ARG A 43 3.11 4.58 1.69
CA ARG A 43 3.76 5.88 1.88
C ARG A 43 5.10 5.76 2.59
N GLU A 44 5.16 4.94 3.65
CA GLU A 44 6.38 4.71 4.42
C GLU A 44 7.45 4.01 3.56
N ASN A 45 7.06 3.02 2.74
CA ASN A 45 7.98 2.35 1.84
C ASN A 45 8.51 3.29 0.76
N VAL A 46 7.67 4.16 0.18
CA VAL A 46 8.14 5.19 -0.77
C VAL A 46 9.17 6.10 -0.12
N GLU A 47 8.93 6.54 1.12
CA GLU A 47 9.87 7.42 1.83
C GLU A 47 11.18 6.71 2.20
N LYS A 48 11.11 5.47 2.69
CA LYS A 48 12.29 4.63 2.94
C LYS A 48 13.11 4.42 1.67
N ASN A 49 12.45 4.14 0.54
CA ASN A 49 13.13 3.97 -0.74
C ASN A 49 13.78 5.28 -1.20
N ARG A 50 13.09 6.42 -1.07
CA ARG A 50 13.66 7.74 -1.37
C ARG A 50 14.92 8.01 -0.55
N LYS A 51 14.86 7.72 0.75
CA LYS A 51 16.00 7.87 1.65
C LYS A 51 17.15 6.95 1.25
N ALA A 52 16.89 5.67 1.00
CA ALA A 52 17.91 4.70 0.60
C ALA A 52 18.59 5.09 -0.72
N ILE A 53 17.81 5.56 -1.71
CA ILE A 53 18.37 6.11 -2.95
C ILE A 53 19.27 7.29 -2.63
N PHE A 54 18.80 8.27 -1.86
CA PHE A 54 19.58 9.46 -1.53
C PHE A 54 20.87 9.14 -0.75
N ASP A 55 20.81 8.22 0.20
CA ASP A 55 21.98 7.76 0.95
C ASP A 55 23.00 7.06 0.04
N LEU A 56 22.55 6.29 -0.95
CA LEU A 56 23.40 5.70 -1.99
C LEU A 56 24.07 6.78 -2.86
N PHE A 57 23.33 7.81 -3.29
CA PHE A 57 23.90 8.93 -4.04
C PHE A 57 25.01 9.64 -3.24
N LYS A 58 24.80 9.81 -1.93
CA LYS A 58 25.79 10.42 -1.03
C LYS A 58 27.02 9.56 -0.80
N SER A 59 26.84 8.25 -0.60
CA SER A 59 27.99 7.35 -0.38
C SER A 59 28.94 7.33 -1.57
N GLU A 60 28.38 7.42 -2.78
CA GLU A 60 29.13 7.47 -4.04
C GLU A 60 29.55 8.91 -4.43
N ARG A 61 29.24 9.92 -3.59
CA ARG A 61 29.50 11.35 -3.83
C ARG A 61 28.96 11.87 -5.16
N LEU A 62 27.87 11.29 -5.64
CA LEU A 62 27.20 11.69 -6.87
C LEU A 62 26.36 12.96 -6.67
N ASP A 63 26.12 13.35 -5.41
CA ASP A 63 25.41 14.56 -4.99
C ASP A 63 26.24 15.85 -5.09
N VAL A 64 27.56 15.74 -5.30
CA VAL A 64 28.47 16.89 -5.41
C VAL A 64 28.31 17.63 -6.75
N ILE A 65 27.89 16.91 -7.80
CA ILE A 65 27.75 17.47 -9.15
C ILE A 65 26.29 17.87 -9.37
N SER A 66 26.08 19.08 -9.91
CA SER A 66 24.74 19.58 -10.19
C SER A 66 24.03 18.76 -11.28
N VAL A 67 22.69 18.72 -11.23
CA VAL A 67 21.89 18.01 -12.24
C VAL A 67 22.16 18.54 -13.66
N ASP A 68 22.40 19.84 -13.82
CA ASP A 68 22.65 20.43 -15.13
C ASP A 68 24.05 20.11 -15.69
N GLU A 69 25.05 19.90 -14.82
CA GLU A 69 26.33 19.33 -15.23
C GLU A 69 26.18 17.86 -15.62
N TRP A 70 25.49 17.06 -14.80
CA TRP A 70 25.21 15.67 -15.10
C TRP A 70 24.57 15.52 -16.49
N LYS A 71 23.56 16.34 -16.83
CA LYS A 71 22.92 16.31 -18.15
C LYS A 71 23.92 16.50 -19.31
N LYS A 72 24.95 17.32 -19.13
CA LYS A 72 25.97 17.57 -20.16
C LYS A 72 26.96 16.41 -20.30
N VAL A 73 27.35 15.79 -19.18
CA VAL A 73 28.42 14.78 -19.15
C VAL A 73 27.93 13.33 -19.24
N VAL A 74 26.71 13.03 -18.80
CA VAL A 74 26.11 11.68 -18.85
C VAL A 74 26.19 11.06 -20.26
N PRO A 75 25.88 11.78 -21.36
CA PRO A 75 26.04 11.21 -22.70
C PRO A 75 27.46 10.74 -23.01
N GLN A 76 28.47 11.50 -22.56
CA GLN A 76 29.89 11.15 -22.76
C GLN A 76 30.29 9.95 -21.90
N VAL A 77 29.86 9.92 -20.63
CA VAL A 77 30.08 8.78 -19.72
C VAL A 77 29.46 7.50 -20.28
N LYS A 78 28.22 7.57 -20.80
CA LYS A 78 27.55 6.44 -21.45
C LYS A 78 28.33 5.90 -22.66
N ALA A 79 28.85 6.80 -23.49
CA ALA A 79 29.67 6.43 -24.64
C ALA A 79 30.98 5.74 -24.21
N LEU A 80 31.65 6.24 -23.18
CA LEU A 80 32.87 5.62 -22.61
C LEU A 80 32.61 4.23 -22.03
N LEU A 81 31.43 4.02 -21.44
CA LEU A 81 31.02 2.73 -20.87
C LEU A 81 30.47 1.75 -21.93
N GLY A 82 30.44 2.13 -23.21
CA GLY A 82 29.86 1.32 -24.28
C GLY A 82 28.34 1.16 -24.16
N VAL A 83 27.69 1.91 -23.27
CA VAL A 83 26.23 1.98 -23.14
C VAL A 83 25.74 2.87 -24.27
N GLN A 84 25.57 2.28 -25.46
CA GLN A 84 24.90 2.96 -26.57
C GLN A 84 23.60 3.56 -26.05
N ALA A 85 23.33 4.82 -26.41
CA ALA A 85 22.11 5.50 -26.08
C ALA A 85 20.94 4.82 -26.81
N SER A 86 20.45 3.69 -26.29
CA SER A 86 19.07 3.28 -26.46
C SER A 86 18.25 4.35 -25.74
N GLY A 87 17.95 5.40 -26.50
CA GLY A 87 17.14 6.51 -26.06
C GLY A 87 15.74 6.02 -25.79
N GLU A 88 15.48 5.66 -24.54
CA GLU A 88 14.15 5.79 -23.99
C GLU A 88 14.30 6.07 -22.50
N SER A 89 14.20 7.36 -22.16
CA SER A 89 13.64 7.70 -20.86
C SER A 89 12.26 7.03 -20.84
N PRO A 90 11.87 6.22 -19.83
CA PRO A 90 10.48 5.80 -19.71
C PRO A 90 9.68 7.04 -19.30
N ALA A 91 9.44 7.91 -20.29
CA ALA A 91 8.35 8.85 -20.25
C ALA A 91 7.12 8.00 -20.00
N ARG A 92 6.45 8.26 -18.87
CA ARG A 92 5.11 7.79 -18.52
C ARG A 92 4.36 7.34 -19.78
N THR A 93 4.19 6.05 -19.96
CA THR A 93 3.14 5.57 -20.87
C THR A 93 1.83 6.09 -20.29
N PRO A 94 0.98 6.81 -21.06
CA PRO A 94 -0.36 7.15 -20.64
C PRO A 94 -1.31 5.94 -20.68
N ASP A 95 -0.78 4.72 -20.76
CA ASP A 95 -1.55 3.49 -21.03
C ASP A 95 -2.11 2.82 -19.77
N SER A 96 -1.72 3.22 -18.56
CA SER A 96 -2.40 2.76 -17.34
C SER A 96 -3.78 3.38 -17.10
N ALA A 97 -4.32 4.14 -18.05
CA ALA A 97 -5.67 4.72 -17.98
C ALA A 97 -6.70 4.04 -18.89
N LYS A 98 -6.36 2.95 -19.60
CA LYS A 98 -7.30 2.33 -20.56
C LYS A 98 -7.46 0.81 -20.58
N GLU A 99 -6.95 0.10 -19.57
CA GLU A 99 -7.38 -1.27 -19.27
C GLU A 99 -8.32 -1.33 -18.07
N ALA A 100 -9.51 -0.79 -18.26
CA ALA A 100 -10.73 -1.31 -17.64
C ALA A 100 -11.78 -1.35 -18.76
N SER A 101 -11.53 -2.20 -19.76
CA SER A 101 -12.54 -2.48 -20.79
C SER A 101 -13.64 -3.36 -20.19
N PRO A 102 -14.90 -3.11 -20.55
CA PRO A 102 -16.09 -3.61 -19.86
C PRO A 102 -16.51 -4.98 -20.40
N ALA A 103 -16.84 -5.92 -19.53
CA ALA A 103 -17.69 -7.06 -19.89
C ALA A 103 -18.31 -7.74 -18.67
N GLN A 104 -19.62 -7.98 -18.79
CA GLN A 104 -20.47 -8.96 -18.08
C GLN A 104 -21.13 -8.52 -16.75
N ALA A 105 -22.37 -8.04 -16.85
CA ALA A 105 -23.52 -8.94 -16.67
C ALA A 105 -24.84 -8.24 -17.07
N GLN A 106 -25.48 -8.77 -18.13
CA GLN A 106 -26.92 -8.72 -18.28
C GLN A 106 -27.55 -9.52 -17.13
N ALA A 107 -28.51 -8.94 -16.41
CA ALA A 107 -29.72 -9.61 -15.90
C ALA A 107 -30.62 -8.59 -15.17
N ALA A 108 -31.92 -8.69 -15.46
CA ALA A 108 -33.08 -7.92 -14.98
C ALA A 108 -33.37 -6.61 -15.71
#